data_AF-A0A8H5MFA0-F1
#
_entry.id   AF-A0A8H5MFA0-F1
#
_cell.length_a   1.000
_cell.length_b   1.000
_cell.length_c   1.000
_cell.angle_alpha   90.00
_cell.angle_beta   90.00
_cell.angle_gamma   90.00
#
_symmetry.space_group_name_H-M   'P 1'
#
loop_
_entity.id
_entity.type
_entity.pdbx_description
1 polymer ?
#
loop_
_entity_poly.entity_id
_entity_poly.type
_entity_poly.pdbx_seq_one_letter_code
_entity_poly.pdbx_strand_id
1 'polypeptide(L)'
;METHSADTEYLVRKGSNAGYRLLSLLSPPAYIAYTIARRGSFSINGLLRSTWVGGLAGAVGGGGLAFARYSFTSPDQVRVSRAQAAYDTGRIRAEDHSTIGGVLFAVLTPAALWNRARIANLVLGGAGLGSSIGMIVHWTRSATGDPPKAASPV
;
A
#
# COMPACT_ATOMS: atom_id res chain seq x y z
N MET A 1 -27.33 -8.91 10.61
CA MET A 1 -26.91 -8.02 9.51
C MET A 1 -25.75 -7.12 9.92
N GLU A 2 -25.76 -6.55 11.12
CA GLU A 2 -24.71 -5.66 11.64
C GLU A 2 -23.28 -6.28 11.69
N THR A 3 -23.17 -7.58 11.96
CA THR A 3 -21.87 -8.28 11.99
C THR A 3 -21.26 -8.49 10.60
N HIS A 4 -22.10 -8.78 9.60
CA HIS A 4 -21.66 -8.98 8.22
C HIS A 4 -21.18 -7.68 7.57
N SER A 5 -21.85 -6.56 7.85
CA SER A 5 -21.40 -5.24 7.38
C SER A 5 -20.07 -4.83 7.99
N ALA A 6 -19.88 -5.06 9.30
CA ALA A 6 -18.62 -4.76 9.97
C ALA A 6 -17.45 -5.61 9.45
N ASP A 7 -17.69 -6.91 9.22
CA ASP A 7 -16.67 -7.80 8.65
C ASP A 7 -16.31 -7.41 7.21
N THR A 8 -17.31 -7.02 6.42
CA THR A 8 -17.12 -6.52 5.06
C THR A 8 -16.30 -5.23 5.07
N GLU A 9 -16.63 -4.27 5.93
CA GLU A 9 -15.89 -3.02 6.05
C GLU A 9 -14.42 -3.25 6.43
N TYR A 10 -14.15 -4.16 7.37
CA TYR A 10 -12.79 -4.53 7.74
C TYR A 10 -12.01 -5.06 6.53
N LEU A 11 -12.62 -5.96 5.76
CA LEU A 11 -11.99 -6.54 4.57
C LEU A 11 -11.81 -5.52 3.44
N VAL A 12 -12.74 -4.57 3.29
CA VAL A 12 -12.64 -3.45 2.35
C VAL A 12 -11.47 -2.54 2.70
N ARG A 13 -11.32 -2.16 3.97
CA ARG A 13 -10.16 -1.38 4.44
C ARG A 13 -8.84 -2.12 4.15
N LYS A 14 -8.82 -3.43 4.40
CA LYS A 14 -7.66 -4.28 4.11
C LYS A 14 -7.37 -4.39 2.60
N GLY A 15 -8.39 -4.43 1.75
CA GLY A 15 -8.27 -4.38 0.30
C GLY A 15 -7.74 -3.03 -0.20
N SER A 16 -8.24 -1.93 0.35
CA SER A 16 -7.78 -0.58 0.05
C SER A 16 -6.31 -0.39 0.41
N ASN A 17 -5.90 -0.74 1.63
CA ASN A 17 -4.49 -0.65 2.03
C ASN A 17 -3.59 -1.53 1.14
N ALA A 18 -4.03 -2.72 0.75
CA ALA A 18 -3.27 -3.58 -0.16
C ALA A 18 -3.11 -2.94 -1.55
N GLY A 19 -4.20 -2.39 -2.11
CA GLY A 19 -4.17 -1.71 -3.40
C GLY A 19 -3.30 -0.46 -3.39
N TYR A 20 -3.35 0.35 -2.32
CA TYR A 20 -2.47 1.51 -2.15
C TYR A 20 -1.00 1.11 -2.21
N ARG A 21 -0.59 0.08 -1.46
CA ARG A 21 0.79 -0.41 -1.39
C ARG A 21 1.27 -0.92 -2.75
N LEU A 22 0.47 -1.76 -3.39
CA LEU A 22 0.80 -2.35 -4.69
C LEU A 22 0.94 -1.30 -5.78
N LEU A 23 -0.02 -0.39 -5.92
CA LEU A 23 0.08 0.62 -6.97
C LEU A 23 1.07 1.72 -6.63
N SER A 24 1.31 2.06 -5.36
CA SER A 24 2.42 2.95 -5.00
C SER A 24 3.78 2.35 -5.38
N LEU A 25 3.94 1.03 -5.29
CA LEU A 25 5.16 0.32 -5.68
C LEU A 25 5.32 0.25 -7.20
N LEU A 26 4.23 0.02 -7.93
CA LEU A 26 4.26 -0.13 -9.39
C LEU A 26 4.26 1.21 -10.15
N SER A 27 3.73 2.28 -9.57
CA SER A 27 3.60 3.58 -10.25
C SER A 27 4.94 4.25 -10.60
N PRO A 28 5.97 4.24 -9.73
CA PRO A 28 7.29 4.75 -10.07
C PRO A 28 7.93 4.05 -11.29
N PRO A 29 8.09 2.71 -11.33
CA PRO A 29 8.66 2.05 -12.50
C PRO A 29 7.77 2.18 -13.73
N ALA A 30 6.43 2.18 -13.58
CA ALA A 30 5.51 2.43 -14.70
C ALA A 30 5.70 3.83 -15.29
N TYR A 31 5.88 4.87 -14.47
CA TYR A 31 6.17 6.22 -14.94
C TYR A 31 7.52 6.29 -15.67
N ILE A 32 8.56 5.67 -15.11
CA ILE A 32 9.89 5.61 -15.74
C ILE A 32 9.77 4.93 -17.11
N ALA A 33 9.17 3.74 -17.17
CA ALA A 33 8.95 3.02 -18.43
C ALA A 33 8.17 3.86 -19.45
N TYR A 34 7.11 4.54 -19.00
CA TYR A 34 6.33 5.45 -19.84
C TYR A 34 7.17 6.60 -20.40
N THR A 35 7.98 7.26 -19.57
CA THR A 35 8.83 8.37 -20.02
C THR A 35 9.88 7.93 -21.02
N ILE A 36 10.51 6.77 -20.80
CA ILE A 36 11.48 6.18 -21.72
C ILE A 36 10.80 5.82 -23.05
N ALA A 37 9.67 5.12 -23.01
CA ALA A 37 8.94 4.70 -24.21
C ALA A 37 8.46 5.89 -25.06
N ARG A 38 8.09 7.01 -24.42
CA ARG A 38 7.65 8.24 -25.09
C ARG A 38 8.79 9.20 -25.43
N ARG A 39 10.05 8.87 -25.14
CA ARG A 39 11.22 9.78 -25.24
C ARG A 39 10.97 11.13 -24.54
N GLY A 40 10.19 11.12 -23.47
CA GLY A 40 9.82 12.31 -22.71
C GLY A 40 10.89 12.68 -21.69
N SER A 41 10.87 13.94 -21.24
CA SER A 41 11.75 14.40 -20.16
C SER A 41 11.29 13.84 -18.82
N PHE A 42 12.22 13.22 -18.09
CA PHE A 42 11.98 12.77 -16.73
C PHE A 42 11.82 13.96 -15.77
N SER A 43 10.82 13.91 -14.89
CA SER A 43 10.58 14.94 -13.87
C SER A 43 10.30 14.31 -12.51
N ILE A 44 11.00 14.81 -11.48
CA ILE A 44 10.76 14.43 -10.07
C ILE A 44 9.31 14.71 -9.68
N ASN A 45 8.77 15.85 -10.10
CA ASN A 45 7.39 16.22 -9.83
C ASN A 45 6.40 15.26 -10.53
N GLY A 46 6.73 14.79 -11.73
CA GLY A 46 5.94 13.79 -12.46
C GLY A 46 5.95 12.43 -11.77
N LEU A 47 7.14 11.96 -11.35
CA LEU A 47 7.32 10.70 -10.62
C LEU A 47 6.58 10.69 -9.28
N LEU A 48 6.73 11.75 -8.49
CA LEU A 48 6.05 11.85 -7.19
C LEU A 48 4.54 11.91 -7.36
N ARG A 49 4.06 12.65 -8.37
CA ARG A 49 2.64 12.71 -8.71
C ARG A 49 2.10 11.36 -9.14
N SER A 50 2.77 10.65 -10.05
CA SER A 50 2.29 9.34 -10.49
C SER A 50 2.24 8.35 -9.33
N THR A 51 3.18 8.45 -8.39
CA THR A 51 3.24 7.58 -7.21
C THR A 51 2.01 7.74 -6.33
N TRP A 52 1.68 8.95 -5.87
CA TRP A 52 0.53 9.13 -4.98
C TRP A 52 -0.82 9.00 -5.71
N VAL A 53 -0.90 9.45 -6.97
CA VAL A 53 -2.12 9.26 -7.78
C VAL A 53 -2.37 7.78 -8.01
N GLY A 54 -1.35 7.02 -8.37
CA GLY A 54 -1.45 5.57 -8.54
C GLY A 54 -1.75 4.86 -7.22
N GLY A 55 -1.12 5.27 -6.12
CA GLY A 55 -1.46 4.80 -4.78
C GLY A 55 -2.94 5.00 -4.44
N LEU A 56 -3.47 6.21 -4.63
CA LEU A 56 -4.89 6.50 -4.39
C LEU A 56 -5.82 5.71 -5.32
N ALA A 57 -5.48 5.62 -6.61
CA ALA A 57 -6.22 4.79 -7.56
C ALA A 57 -6.25 3.32 -7.10
N GLY A 58 -5.14 2.84 -6.54
CA GLY A 58 -5.03 1.50 -5.97
C GLY A 58 -5.86 1.32 -4.72
N ALA A 59 -5.90 2.31 -3.84
CA ALA A 59 -6.73 2.31 -2.65
C ALA A 59 -8.22 2.19 -3.01
N VAL A 60 -8.68 3.05 -3.92
CA VAL A 60 -10.07 3.05 -4.40
C VAL A 60 -10.38 1.74 -5.13
N GLY A 61 -9.51 1.29 -6.05
CA GLY A 61 -9.70 0.05 -6.79
C GLY A 61 -9.70 -1.19 -5.90
N GLY A 62 -8.73 -1.31 -4.98
CA GLY A 62 -8.62 -2.43 -4.06
C GLY A 62 -9.78 -2.48 -3.05
N GLY A 63 -10.21 -1.34 -2.54
CA GLY A 63 -11.38 -1.24 -1.69
C GLY A 63 -12.68 -1.57 -2.43
N GLY A 64 -12.85 -1.05 -3.65
CA GLY A 64 -14.02 -1.32 -4.50
C GLY A 64 -14.13 -2.79 -4.91
N LEU A 65 -13.01 -3.41 -5.31
CA LEU A 65 -12.97 -4.85 -5.63
C LEU A 65 -13.28 -5.72 -4.40
N ALA A 66 -12.73 -5.37 -3.24
CA ALA A 66 -13.06 -6.06 -1.99
C ALA A 66 -14.53 -5.89 -1.63
N PHE A 67 -15.08 -4.68 -1.77
CA PHE A 67 -16.48 -4.40 -1.50
C PHE A 67 -17.40 -5.21 -2.41
N ALA A 68 -17.15 -5.20 -3.72
CA ALA A 68 -17.90 -6.01 -4.67
C ALA A 68 -17.80 -7.50 -4.33
N ARG A 69 -16.59 -8.01 -4.04
CA ARG A 69 -16.41 -9.41 -3.68
C ARG A 69 -17.19 -9.82 -2.43
N TYR A 70 -17.06 -9.06 -1.34
CA TYR A 70 -17.60 -9.47 -0.04
C TYR A 70 -19.08 -9.12 0.14
N SER A 71 -19.61 -8.15 -0.60
CA SER A 71 -21.06 -7.84 -0.60
C SER A 71 -21.91 -8.98 -1.16
N PHE A 72 -21.37 -9.79 -2.08
CA PHE A 72 -22.06 -10.94 -2.66
C PHE A 72 -21.61 -12.28 -2.07
N THR A 73 -20.77 -12.27 -1.03
CA THR A 73 -20.26 -13.49 -0.38
C THR A 73 -21.10 -13.85 0.85
N SER A 74 -21.28 -15.15 1.12
CA SER A 74 -22.04 -15.60 2.29
C SER A 74 -21.42 -15.14 3.62
N PRO A 75 -22.23 -14.87 4.66
CA PRO A 75 -21.72 -14.32 5.91
C PRO A 75 -20.65 -15.17 6.60
N ASP A 76 -20.79 -16.50 6.54
CA ASP A 76 -19.82 -17.42 7.13
C ASP A 76 -18.46 -17.34 6.45
N GLN A 77 -18.43 -17.22 5.12
CA GLN A 77 -17.17 -17.08 4.36
C GLN A 77 -16.51 -15.72 4.61
N VAL A 78 -17.30 -14.65 4.76
CA VAL A 78 -16.79 -13.32 5.13
C VAL A 78 -16.15 -13.37 6.52
N ARG A 79 -16.77 -14.05 7.48
CA ARG A 79 -16.24 -14.20 8.84
C ARG A 79 -14.94 -14.99 8.89
N VAL A 80 -14.85 -16.09 8.13
CA VAL A 80 -13.60 -16.86 7.97
C VAL A 80 -12.51 -16.01 7.32
N SER A 81 -12.85 -15.26 6.26
CA SER A 81 -11.91 -14.38 5.57
C SER A 81 -11.40 -13.26 6.49
N ARG A 82 -12.27 -12.71 7.34
CA ARG A 82 -11.88 -11.74 8.38
C ARG A 82 -10.93 -12.36 9.37
N ALA A 83 -11.23 -13.54 9.91
CA ALA A 83 -10.38 -14.22 10.88
C ALA A 83 -8.98 -14.45 10.28
N GLN A 84 -8.90 -14.99 9.07
CA GLN A 84 -7.63 -15.18 8.37
C GLN A 84 -6.87 -13.86 8.19
N ALA A 85 -7.54 -12.80 7.73
CA ALA A 85 -6.92 -11.50 7.54
C ALA A 85 -6.52 -10.80 8.86
N ALA A 86 -7.13 -11.16 9.99
CA ALA A 86 -6.79 -10.63 11.31
C ALA A 86 -5.60 -11.36 11.96
N TYR A 87 -5.40 -12.65 11.64
CA TYR A 87 -4.33 -13.47 12.22
C TYR A 87 -3.13 -13.68 11.29
N ASP A 88 -3.17 -13.15 10.06
CA ASP A 88 -2.01 -13.15 9.17
C ASP A 88 -0.94 -12.15 9.64
N THR A 89 -0.06 -12.63 10.52
CA THR A 89 1.04 -11.84 11.09
C THR A 89 2.03 -11.34 10.05
N GLY A 90 2.20 -12.08 8.94
CA GLY A 90 3.10 -11.68 7.85
C GLY A 90 2.56 -10.42 7.16
N ARG A 91 1.27 -10.45 6.80
CA ARG A 91 0.58 -9.31 6.22
C ARG A 91 0.54 -8.09 7.13
N ILE A 92 0.32 -8.28 8.44
CA ILE A 92 0.33 -7.20 9.42
C ILE A 92 1.70 -6.53 9.45
N ARG A 93 2.79 -7.30 9.57
CA ARG A 93 4.15 -6.74 9.56
C ARG A 93 4.49 -6.03 8.25
N ALA A 94 4.03 -6.54 7.11
CA ALA A 94 4.20 -5.88 5.82
C ALA A 94 3.49 -4.51 5.78
N GLU A 95 2.29 -4.43 6.38
CA GLU A 95 1.54 -3.19 6.55
C GLU A 95 2.24 -2.20 7.46
N ASP A 96 2.82 -2.67 8.57
CA ASP A 96 3.57 -1.83 9.51
C ASP A 96 4.82 -1.24 8.86
N HIS A 97 5.65 -2.05 8.19
CA HIS A 97 6.85 -1.55 7.51
C HIS A 97 6.50 -0.52 6.45
N SER A 98 5.44 -0.80 5.67
CA SER A 98 4.93 0.12 4.67
C SER A 98 4.43 1.42 5.29
N THR A 99 3.67 1.36 6.39
CA THR A 99 3.16 2.55 7.07
C THR A 99 4.29 3.39 7.65
N ILE A 100 5.25 2.76 8.34
CA ILE A 100 6.45 3.41 8.89
C ILE A 100 7.24 4.08 7.76
N GLY A 101 7.52 3.34 6.68
CA GLY A 101 8.21 3.88 5.52
C GLY A 101 7.48 5.07 4.92
N GLY A 102 6.15 4.98 4.78
CA GLY A 102 5.32 6.07 4.27
C GLY A 102 5.40 7.33 5.14
N VAL A 103 5.22 7.20 6.45
CA VAL A 103 5.33 8.35 7.38
C VAL A 103 6.73 8.97 7.34
N LEU A 104 7.78 8.15 7.35
CA LEU A 104 9.17 8.63 7.29
C LEU A 104 9.42 9.42 6.00
N PHE A 105 9.08 8.87 4.84
CA PHE A 105 9.34 9.53 3.56
C PHE A 105 8.38 10.68 3.26
N ALA A 106 7.20 10.74 3.89
CA ALA A 106 6.32 11.92 3.85
C ALA A 106 7.01 13.16 4.44
N VAL A 107 7.97 12.97 5.35
CA VAL A 107 8.76 14.05 5.97
C VAL A 107 10.13 14.21 5.31
N LEU A 108 10.84 13.09 5.07
CA LEU A 108 12.18 13.13 4.49
C LEU A 108 12.19 13.60 3.04
N THR A 109 11.17 13.28 2.26
CA THR A 109 11.10 13.67 0.84
C THR A 109 10.97 15.18 0.67
N PRO A 110 10.05 15.88 1.37
CA PRO A 110 10.05 17.34 1.40
C PRO A 110 11.36 17.94 1.90
N ALA A 111 11.97 17.36 2.93
CA ALA A 111 13.23 17.86 3.47
C ALA A 111 14.38 17.77 2.46
N ALA A 112 14.48 16.66 1.72
CA ALA A 112 15.57 16.41 0.77
C ALA A 112 15.35 17.06 -0.61
N LEU A 113 14.09 17.13 -1.07
CA LEU A 113 13.73 17.60 -2.41
C LEU A 113 12.98 18.94 -2.38
N TRP A 114 13.20 19.74 -1.33
CA TRP A 114 12.64 21.07 -1.22
C TRP A 114 12.91 21.90 -2.48
N ASN A 115 11.91 22.66 -2.95
CA ASN A 115 11.92 23.42 -4.21
C ASN A 115 12.10 22.59 -5.52
N ARG A 116 12.21 21.26 -5.48
CA ARG A 116 12.32 20.42 -6.70
C ARG A 116 10.98 19.89 -7.21
N ALA A 117 9.93 19.96 -6.38
CA ALA A 117 8.57 19.59 -6.74
C ALA A 117 7.56 20.36 -5.88
N ARG A 118 6.27 20.28 -6.24
CA ARG A 118 5.20 20.89 -5.43
C ARG A 118 5.08 20.18 -4.09
N ILE A 119 4.83 20.92 -3.01
CA ILE A 119 4.78 20.38 -1.64
C ILE A 119 3.82 19.20 -1.49
N ALA A 120 2.63 19.26 -2.10
CA ALA A 120 1.68 18.16 -2.09
C ALA A 120 2.25 16.88 -2.71
N ASN A 121 3.00 17.00 -3.81
CA ASN A 121 3.66 15.85 -4.45
C ASN A 121 4.84 15.35 -3.61
N LEU A 122 5.58 16.23 -2.93
CA LEU A 122 6.67 15.84 -2.03
C LEU A 122 6.15 15.01 -0.86
N VAL A 123 5.09 15.47 -0.19
CA VAL A 123 4.51 14.78 0.98
C VAL A 123 3.80 13.49 0.56
N LEU A 124 2.84 13.57 -0.37
CA LEU A 124 2.03 12.41 -0.75
C LEU A 124 2.84 11.41 -1.59
N GLY A 125 3.65 11.91 -2.52
CA GLY A 125 4.54 11.06 -3.32
C GLY A 125 5.64 10.43 -2.48
N GLY A 126 6.19 11.18 -1.51
CA GLY A 126 7.09 10.65 -0.50
C GLY A 126 6.45 9.54 0.32
N ALA A 127 5.21 9.74 0.78
CA ALA A 127 4.47 8.70 1.50
C ALA A 127 4.24 7.43 0.66
N GLY A 128 3.92 7.57 -0.63
CA GLY A 128 3.79 6.43 -1.54
C GLY A 128 5.11 5.70 -1.80
N LEU A 129 6.21 6.43 -2.01
CA LEU A 129 7.54 5.85 -2.18
C LEU A 129 8.00 5.12 -0.91
N GLY A 130 7.85 5.77 0.25
CA GLY A 130 8.19 5.17 1.54
C GLY A 130 7.37 3.91 1.84
N SER A 131 6.08 3.92 1.51
CA SER A 131 5.20 2.76 1.60
C SER A 131 5.71 1.57 0.79
N SER A 132 6.21 1.86 -0.41
CA SER A 132 6.78 0.88 -1.33
C SER A 132 8.12 0.34 -0.82
N ILE A 133 9.01 1.23 -0.35
CA ILE A 133 10.30 0.86 0.24
C ILE A 133 10.08 -0.02 1.48
N GLY A 134 9.17 0.35 2.37
CA GLY A 134 8.84 -0.44 3.55
C GLY A 134 8.36 -1.85 3.20
N MET A 135 7.55 -1.98 2.15
CA MET A 135 7.10 -3.28 1.65
C MET A 135 8.25 -4.13 1.09
N ILE A 136 9.16 -3.52 0.31
CA ILE A 136 10.37 -4.20 -0.18
C ILE A 136 11.24 -4.65 1.00
N VAL A 137 11.48 -3.78 1.98
CA VAL A 137 12.28 -4.11 3.17
C VAL A 137 11.70 -5.30 3.91
N HIS A 138 10.38 -5.35 4.09
CA HIS A 138 9.70 -6.49 4.71
C HIS A 138 9.93 -7.79 3.92
N TRP A 139 9.81 -7.75 2.58
CA TRP A 139 10.09 -8.92 1.74
C TRP A 139 11.55 -9.35 1.78
N THR A 140 12.49 -8.40 1.72
CA THR A 140 13.92 -8.70 1.84
C THR A 140 14.21 -9.37 3.18
N ARG A 141 13.70 -8.83 4.29
CA ARG A 141 13.89 -9.41 5.63
C ARG A 141 13.25 -10.79 5.79
N SER A 142 12.06 -10.97 5.22
CA SER A 142 11.37 -12.27 5.22
C SER A 142 12.15 -13.31 4.41
N ALA A 143 12.77 -12.91 3.30
CA ALA A 143 13.59 -13.79 2.47
C ALA A 143 14.97 -14.11 3.09
N THR A 144 15.56 -13.19 3.85
CA THR A 144 16.89 -13.36 4.47
C THR A 144 16.86 -14.05 5.84
N GLY A 145 15.71 -14.55 6.29
CA GLY A 145 15.64 -15.43 7.45
C GLY A 145 15.36 -14.75 8.79
N ASP A 146 14.64 -13.62 8.82
CA ASP A 146 13.98 -13.11 10.03
C ASP A 146 12.47 -13.44 9.97
N PRO A 147 12.07 -14.73 10.05
CA PRO A 147 10.68 -15.12 9.94
C PRO A 147 9.89 -14.58 11.14
N PRO A 148 8.59 -14.29 10.96
CA PRO A 148 7.74 -13.92 12.08
C PRO A 148 7.78 -15.02 13.15
N LYS A 149 8.15 -14.65 14.39
CA LYS A 149 7.97 -15.50 15.57
C LYS A 149 6.52 -16.00 15.55
N ALA A 150 6.34 -17.32 15.47
CA ALA A 150 5.03 -17.93 15.53
C ALA A 150 4.33 -17.43 16.79
N ALA A 151 3.07 -17.00 16.66
CA ALA A 151 2.26 -16.66 17.81
C ALA A 151 2.23 -17.88 18.74
N SER A 152 2.70 -17.72 19.97
CA SER A 152 2.60 -18.76 20.98
C SER A 152 1.12 -19.14 21.12
N PRO A 153 0.76 -20.44 21.12
CA PRO A 153 -0.60 -20.83 21.43
C PRO A 153 -0.88 -20.39 22.88
N VAL A 154 -1.91 -19.57 23.05
CA VAL A 154 -2.47 -19.22 24.36
C VAL A 154 -3.61 -20.18 24.65
#